data_AF-A0AAV8VII8-F1
#
_entry.id   AF-A0AAV8VII8-F1
#
_cell.length_a   1.000
_cell.length_b   1.000
_cell.length_c   1.000
_cell.angle_alpha   90.00
_cell.angle_beta   90.00
_cell.angle_gamma   90.00
#
_symmetry.space_group_name_H-M   'P 1'
#
loop_
_entity.id
_entity.type
_entity.pdbx_description
1 polymer ?
#
loop_
_entity_poly.entity_id
_entity_poly.type
_entity_poly.pdbx_seq_one_letter_code
_entity_poly.pdbx_strand_id
1 'polypeptide(L)'
;MSSETITSLSSTIVKTTEEAVKLVKTKEEITVNQEQTENPLRLEGNLALLKYYLAKLQYLLHASSKVGGGLDNTEKKQRSRRLVWHSINSSFKGRVCTGLIAHLSIKDPLCFLNNAFNNFQRKIKTHRQKSMLKVNVVLVCNFIKPQSGDIEKKTFATKNHTIDINTNLKTWYRDNVIHILANKLEEFSEKDSGWALLEVLHLKVNINNFSPLKGETSTYNSQRREHFSTSHGQRKCQPYFQNNCLPMDTKLSYAVNYQKHTAFSVAYYLKCSYDDSLSSFKVYRNHDCISWFISELKDIAFNGNSILKNSKEMETLSFEQEINYETATHCHICNKPFTSNDIKVRDHCHLTSKYRGATHQDCNLNYQNSFNITVVFHNLSGPIRLLPVNKEKYISFTKIVEGTEVQLRFIDSYRFMSSSLDKLSSYLEDEKKTIVRAHCNTDKEFNLLTRKGVFPYDYIDSWERFTETCLPSKTNFYSQLYDQCITDQDYQHALDVWKTFNIKTLGEYSDLYLKNDVLLLADIFENFRRTCLLTY
;
A
#
# COMPACT_ATOMS: atom_id res chain seq x y z
N MET A 1 39.45 -29.90 16.62
CA MET A 1 38.77 -29.47 17.86
C MET A 1 38.09 -30.67 18.48
N SER A 2 38.17 -30.88 19.80
CA SER A 2 37.48 -32.00 20.43
C SER A 2 35.96 -31.82 20.32
N SER A 3 35.19 -32.91 20.33
CA SER A 3 33.72 -32.87 20.30
C SER A 3 33.14 -31.98 21.41
N GLU A 4 33.84 -31.92 22.56
CA GLU A 4 33.50 -31.05 23.69
C GLU A 4 33.71 -29.56 23.37
N THR A 5 34.78 -29.19 22.67
CA THR A 5 35.02 -27.79 22.28
C THR A 5 33.98 -27.30 21.27
N ILE A 6 33.55 -28.15 20.32
CA ILE A 6 32.51 -27.81 19.33
C ILE A 6 31.14 -27.66 20.02
N THR A 7 30.83 -28.54 20.98
CA THR A 7 29.58 -28.49 21.74
C THR A 7 29.53 -27.26 22.65
N SER A 8 30.64 -26.93 23.31
CA SER A 8 30.78 -25.72 24.13
C SER A 8 30.63 -24.46 23.28
N LEU A 9 31.34 -24.35 22.15
CA LEU A 9 31.24 -23.20 21.24
C LEU A 9 29.82 -23.03 20.68
N SER A 10 29.18 -24.13 20.28
CA SER A 10 27.80 -24.11 19.78
C SER A 10 26.81 -23.69 20.87
N SER A 11 27.01 -24.11 22.12
CA SER A 11 26.17 -23.70 23.25
C SER A 11 26.31 -22.19 23.57
N THR A 12 27.52 -21.65 23.48
CA THR A 12 27.79 -20.22 23.61
C THR A 12 27.10 -19.42 22.50
N ILE A 13 27.19 -19.86 21.24
CA ILE A 13 26.53 -19.18 20.11
C ILE A 13 25.01 -19.17 20.29
N VAL A 14 24.41 -20.28 20.75
CA VAL A 14 22.97 -20.33 21.08
C VAL A 14 22.62 -19.28 22.15
N LYS A 15 23.38 -19.25 23.25
CA LYS A 15 23.15 -18.30 24.35
C LYS A 15 23.29 -16.84 23.92
N THR A 16 24.33 -16.50 23.16
CA THR A 16 24.52 -15.15 22.61
C THR A 16 23.41 -14.76 21.65
N THR A 17 22.90 -15.71 20.86
CA THR A 17 21.76 -15.46 19.96
C THR A 17 20.47 -15.23 20.76
N GLU A 18 20.25 -15.95 21.87
CA GLU A 18 19.13 -15.70 22.79
C GLU A 18 19.19 -14.32 23.42
N GLU A 19 20.39 -13.86 23.81
CA GLU A 19 20.63 -12.52 24.33
C GLU A 19 20.37 -11.43 23.28
N ALA A 20 20.82 -11.64 22.04
CA ALA A 20 20.52 -10.72 20.92
C ALA A 20 19.01 -10.63 20.62
N VAL A 21 18.30 -11.77 20.66
CA VAL A 21 16.83 -11.80 20.52
C VAL A 21 16.15 -11.00 21.63
N LYS A 22 16.62 -11.10 22.88
CA LYS A 22 16.10 -10.31 24.01
C LYS A 22 16.38 -8.82 23.81
N LEU A 23 17.59 -8.44 23.42
CA LEU A 23 17.98 -7.05 23.21
C LEU A 23 17.14 -6.37 22.11
N VAL A 24 16.97 -7.03 20.96
CA VAL A 24 16.15 -6.52 19.86
C VAL A 24 14.69 -6.39 20.28
N LYS A 25 14.17 -7.33 21.07
CA LYS A 25 12.81 -7.26 21.60
C LYS A 25 12.61 -6.08 22.56
N THR A 26 13.56 -5.86 23.48
CA THR A 26 13.50 -4.70 24.39
C THR A 26 13.59 -3.38 23.61
N LYS A 27 14.45 -3.31 22.59
CA LYS A 27 14.56 -2.12 21.72
C LYS A 27 13.28 -1.87 20.95
N GLU A 28 12.68 -2.91 20.37
CA GLU A 28 11.37 -2.83 19.71
C GLU A 28 10.28 -2.31 20.66
N GLU A 29 10.23 -2.80 21.91
CA GLU A 29 9.28 -2.32 22.93
C GLU A 29 9.51 -0.83 23.29
N ILE A 30 10.77 -0.36 23.35
CA ILE A 30 11.11 1.05 23.59
C ILE A 30 10.68 1.93 22.40
N THR A 31 11.02 1.54 21.17
CA THR A 31 10.68 2.28 19.94
C THR A 31 9.17 2.33 19.70
N VAL A 32 8.39 1.35 20.17
CA VAL A 32 6.92 1.41 20.10
C VAL A 32 6.33 2.43 21.07
N ASN A 33 6.99 2.64 22.22
CA ASN A 33 6.50 3.51 23.28
C ASN A 33 7.02 4.96 23.18
N GLN A 34 8.06 5.20 22.37
CA GLN A 34 8.66 6.52 22.15
C GLN A 34 8.79 6.75 20.65
N GLU A 35 8.35 7.91 20.13
CA GLU A 35 8.49 8.31 18.72
C GLU A 35 9.98 8.51 18.33
N GLN A 36 10.72 7.41 18.20
CA GLN A 36 12.14 7.40 17.85
C GLN A 36 12.38 6.95 16.40
N THR A 37 13.57 7.26 15.90
CA THR A 37 14.03 7.25 14.50
C THR A 37 14.19 5.87 13.83
N GLU A 38 14.03 4.76 14.55
CA GLU A 38 14.32 3.42 14.01
C GLU A 38 13.06 2.71 13.48
N ASN A 39 13.08 2.24 12.24
CA ASN A 39 11.90 1.67 11.58
C ASN A 39 11.43 0.36 12.27
N PRO A 40 10.23 0.30 12.88
CA PRO A 40 9.72 -0.88 13.58
C PRO A 40 9.59 -2.13 12.69
N LEU A 41 9.38 -1.96 11.37
CA LEU A 41 9.34 -3.06 10.40
C LEU A 41 10.70 -3.74 10.24
N ARG A 42 11.78 -2.96 10.28
CA ARG A 42 13.15 -3.45 10.18
C ARG A 42 13.52 -4.25 11.42
N LEU A 43 13.13 -3.77 12.60
CA LEU A 43 13.29 -4.48 13.88
C LEU A 43 12.51 -5.80 13.90
N GLU A 44 11.24 -5.81 13.47
CA GLU A 44 10.42 -7.02 13.36
C GLU A 44 11.06 -8.05 12.40
N GLY A 45 11.61 -7.59 11.27
CA GLY A 45 12.33 -8.43 10.30
C GLY A 45 13.62 -9.04 10.86
N ASN A 46 14.41 -8.24 11.59
CA ASN A 46 15.64 -8.70 12.24
C ASN A 46 15.34 -9.73 13.34
N LEU A 47 14.33 -9.47 14.18
CA LEU A 47 13.89 -10.38 15.21
C LEU A 47 13.42 -11.72 14.63
N ALA A 48 12.72 -11.68 13.50
CA ALA A 48 12.29 -12.87 12.79
C ALA A 48 13.47 -13.73 12.32
N LEU A 49 14.50 -13.10 11.77
CA LEU A 49 15.70 -13.76 11.28
C LEU A 49 16.53 -14.35 12.42
N LEU A 50 16.68 -13.62 13.53
CA LEU A 50 17.39 -14.12 14.71
C LEU A 50 16.69 -15.32 15.34
N LYS A 51 15.35 -15.29 15.45
CA LYS A 51 14.57 -16.45 15.92
C LYS A 51 14.72 -17.67 15.02
N TYR A 52 14.79 -17.46 13.70
CA TYR A 52 15.09 -18.55 12.75
C TYR A 52 16.48 -19.14 13.00
N TYR A 53 17.53 -18.32 13.09
CA TYR A 53 18.89 -18.80 13.31
C TYR A 53 19.06 -19.47 14.67
N LEU A 54 18.40 -18.95 15.71
CA LEU A 54 18.36 -19.59 17.02
C LEU A 54 17.77 -21.01 16.92
N ALA A 55 16.63 -21.17 16.24
CA ALA A 55 16.04 -22.48 16.01
C ALA A 55 16.96 -23.40 15.17
N LYS A 56 17.68 -22.84 14.18
CA LYS A 56 18.69 -23.54 13.38
C LYS A 56 19.82 -24.08 14.24
N LEU A 57 20.37 -23.26 15.12
CA LEU A 57 21.47 -23.61 16.01
C LEU A 57 21.04 -24.65 17.05
N GLN A 58 19.88 -24.48 17.68
CA GLN A 58 19.33 -25.45 18.64
C GLN A 58 19.14 -26.83 18.00
N TYR A 59 18.62 -26.89 16.77
CA TYR A 59 18.50 -28.15 16.04
C TYR A 59 19.86 -28.80 15.74
N LEU A 60 20.84 -28.03 15.27
CA LEU A 60 22.18 -28.55 14.96
C LEU A 60 22.86 -29.10 16.23
N LEU A 61 22.69 -28.44 17.38
CA LEU A 61 23.19 -28.88 18.68
C LEU A 61 22.53 -30.21 19.13
N HIS A 62 21.23 -30.37 18.91
CA HIS A 62 20.52 -31.62 19.21
C HIS A 62 20.89 -32.76 18.24
N ALA A 63 21.23 -32.43 16.99
CA ALA A 63 21.67 -33.41 16.00
C ALA A 63 23.10 -33.91 16.27
N SER A 64 24.00 -33.04 16.73
CA SER A 64 25.38 -33.40 17.09
C SER A 64 25.49 -34.18 18.41
N SER A 65 24.50 -34.08 19.29
CA SER A 65 24.43 -34.83 20.56
C SER A 65 24.10 -36.32 20.41
N LYS A 66 23.83 -36.81 19.19
CA LYS A 66 23.56 -38.24 18.93
C LYS A 66 24.85 -38.96 18.56
N VAL A 67 25.49 -39.55 19.58
CA VAL A 67 26.59 -40.51 19.37
C VAL A 67 26.08 -41.91 19.71
N GLY A 68 25.93 -42.75 18.69
CA GLY A 68 25.72 -44.20 18.81
C GLY A 68 24.27 -44.68 19.06
N GLY A 69 23.84 -45.70 18.32
CA GLY A 69 22.73 -46.57 18.75
C GLY A 69 21.81 -47.10 17.65
N GLY A 70 22.10 -48.33 17.20
CA GLY A 70 21.16 -49.44 17.02
C GLY A 70 19.89 -49.25 16.18
N LEU A 71 19.70 -50.18 15.24
CA LEU A 71 18.39 -50.55 14.70
C LEU A 71 17.54 -51.15 15.83
N ASP A 72 16.78 -50.32 16.54
CA ASP A 72 15.39 -50.60 16.92
C ASP A 72 14.78 -49.41 17.69
N ASN A 73 13.45 -49.36 17.75
CA ASN A 73 12.57 -48.25 18.17
C ASN A 73 12.29 -47.16 17.13
N THR A 74 11.58 -47.55 16.08
CA THR A 74 10.94 -46.71 15.05
C THR A 74 9.75 -45.87 15.54
N GLU A 75 9.20 -46.07 16.74
CA GLU A 75 8.01 -45.31 17.18
C GLU A 75 8.30 -44.08 18.06
N LYS A 76 9.45 -44.00 18.73
CA LYS A 76 9.90 -42.76 19.42
C LYS A 76 10.70 -41.82 18.50
N LYS A 77 11.13 -42.30 17.31
CA LYS A 77 12.02 -41.60 16.35
C LYS A 77 11.33 -40.59 15.41
N GLN A 78 10.03 -40.30 15.55
CA GLN A 78 9.29 -39.36 14.70
C GLN A 78 8.99 -37.97 15.31
N ARG A 79 9.39 -37.72 16.57
CA ARG A 79 9.03 -36.47 17.28
C ARG A 79 9.85 -35.21 16.91
N SER A 80 10.85 -35.30 16.03
CA SER A 80 11.70 -34.16 15.62
C SER A 80 11.36 -33.54 14.26
N ARG A 81 10.30 -33.99 13.57
CA ARG A 81 9.96 -33.54 12.20
C ARG A 81 9.00 -32.34 12.12
N ARG A 82 8.59 -31.75 13.25
CA ARG A 82 7.53 -30.74 13.25
C ARG A 82 8.08 -29.35 12.96
N LEU A 83 7.57 -28.74 11.89
CA LEU A 83 7.50 -27.30 11.74
C LEU A 83 6.97 -26.66 13.03
N VAL A 84 7.64 -25.62 13.53
CA VAL A 84 7.27 -24.94 14.77
C VAL A 84 6.77 -23.54 14.44
N TRP A 85 5.66 -23.13 15.08
CA TRP A 85 5.18 -21.76 15.07
C TRP A 85 5.88 -20.93 16.14
N HIS A 86 6.60 -19.89 15.74
CA HIS A 86 7.15 -18.89 16.64
C HIS A 86 6.33 -17.60 16.54
N SER A 87 5.72 -17.16 17.63
CA SER A 87 5.03 -15.86 17.66
C SER A 87 6.04 -14.71 17.75
N ILE A 88 5.77 -13.63 17.03
CA ILE A 88 6.45 -12.34 17.15
C ILE A 88 5.44 -11.33 17.69
N ASN A 89 5.83 -10.59 18.72
CA ASN A 89 5.04 -9.46 19.22
C ASN A 89 5.10 -8.37 18.15
N SER A 90 3.96 -7.82 17.78
CA SER A 90 3.90 -6.82 16.71
C SER A 90 3.76 -5.42 17.28
N SER A 91 4.51 -4.48 16.72
CA SER A 91 4.41 -3.03 16.95
C SER A 91 3.16 -2.37 16.32
N PHE A 92 2.37 -3.10 15.51
CA PHE A 92 1.23 -2.56 14.78
C PHE A 92 -0.06 -2.57 15.62
N LYS A 93 -0.66 -1.39 15.81
CA LYS A 93 -1.99 -1.18 16.42
C LYS A 93 -3.07 -1.83 15.52
N GLY A 94 -3.34 -3.12 15.74
CA GLY A 94 -4.33 -3.92 14.97
C GLY A 94 -3.86 -5.32 14.53
N ARG A 95 -2.56 -5.64 14.69
CA ARG A 95 -2.04 -6.99 14.38
C ARG A 95 -2.29 -7.94 15.55
N VAL A 96 -3.06 -8.99 15.30
CA VAL A 96 -3.45 -9.99 16.31
C VAL A 96 -2.28 -10.91 16.62
N CYS A 97 -1.56 -11.35 15.59
CA CYS A 97 -0.38 -12.19 15.74
C CYS A 97 0.46 -12.15 14.46
N THR A 98 1.78 -12.05 14.59
CA THR A 98 2.71 -12.47 13.56
C THR A 98 3.26 -13.84 13.94
N GLY A 99 3.15 -14.81 13.05
CA GLY A 99 3.76 -16.13 13.20
C GLY A 99 4.90 -16.37 12.24
N LEU A 100 5.90 -17.10 12.68
CA LEU A 100 6.90 -17.71 11.80
C LEU A 100 6.77 -19.21 11.84
N ILE A 101 6.76 -19.82 10.66
CA ILE A 101 6.87 -21.25 10.48
C ILE A 101 8.20 -21.51 9.78
N ALA A 102 9.11 -22.23 10.43
CA ALA A 102 10.44 -22.52 9.87
C ALA A 102 10.74 -24.02 9.93
N HIS A 103 11.48 -24.51 8.93
CA HIS A 103 12.04 -25.86 8.90
C HIS A 103 13.47 -25.83 8.39
N LEU A 104 14.28 -26.77 8.88
CA LEU A 104 15.70 -26.83 8.54
C LEU A 104 16.04 -27.93 7.54
N SER A 105 15.13 -28.87 7.29
CA SER A 105 15.40 -30.07 6.48
C SER A 105 14.61 -30.19 5.17
N ILE A 106 13.64 -29.29 4.92
CA ILE A 106 12.80 -29.33 3.72
C ILE A 106 13.38 -28.32 2.74
N LYS A 107 13.98 -28.83 1.67
CA LYS A 107 14.55 -28.01 0.59
C LYS A 107 13.52 -27.63 -0.47
N ASP A 108 12.54 -28.50 -0.68
CA ASP A 108 11.48 -28.29 -1.66
C ASP A 108 10.41 -27.30 -1.14
N PRO A 109 10.20 -26.15 -1.81
CA PRO A 109 9.24 -25.14 -1.36
C PRO A 109 7.80 -25.63 -1.29
N LEU A 110 7.38 -26.46 -2.24
CA LEU A 110 6.01 -26.98 -2.28
C LEU A 110 5.76 -27.92 -1.09
N CYS A 111 6.69 -28.81 -0.80
CA CYS A 111 6.69 -29.66 0.38
C CYS A 111 6.69 -28.84 1.66
N PHE A 112 7.48 -27.76 1.71
CA PHE A 112 7.54 -26.86 2.86
C PHE A 112 6.19 -26.17 3.11
N LEU A 113 5.59 -25.60 2.07
CA LEU A 113 4.28 -24.94 2.16
C LEU A 113 3.18 -25.93 2.57
N ASN A 114 3.15 -27.12 1.95
CA ASN A 114 2.20 -28.17 2.32
C ASN A 114 2.34 -28.57 3.80
N ASN A 115 3.57 -28.73 4.28
CA ASN A 115 3.82 -29.10 5.67
C ASN A 115 3.46 -27.95 6.64
N ALA A 116 3.63 -26.69 6.22
CA ALA A 116 3.31 -25.51 7.01
C ALA A 116 1.81 -25.35 7.27
N PHE A 117 0.96 -25.96 6.44
CA PHE A 117 -0.50 -25.90 6.57
C PHE A 117 -0.99 -26.30 7.96
N ASN A 118 -0.44 -27.36 8.58
CA ASN A 118 -0.92 -27.80 9.89
C ASN A 118 -0.70 -26.75 11.00
N ASN A 119 0.44 -26.07 10.98
CA ASN A 119 0.74 -24.99 11.92
C ASN A 119 -0.11 -23.75 11.65
N PHE A 120 -0.22 -23.37 10.37
CA PHE A 120 -1.09 -22.30 9.92
C PHE A 120 -2.53 -22.55 10.36
N GLN A 121 -3.09 -23.71 10.03
CA GLN A 121 -4.46 -24.09 10.33
C GLN A 121 -4.73 -24.04 11.83
N ARG A 122 -3.84 -24.59 12.65
CA ARG A 122 -4.00 -24.59 14.11
C ARG A 122 -4.10 -23.18 14.66
N LYS A 123 -3.22 -22.27 14.22
CA LYS A 123 -3.19 -20.89 14.71
C LYS A 123 -4.34 -20.04 14.19
N ILE A 124 -4.67 -20.17 12.90
CA ILE A 124 -5.83 -19.51 12.31
C ILE A 124 -7.13 -19.97 12.96
N LYS A 125 -7.30 -21.27 13.25
CA LYS A 125 -8.46 -21.79 13.98
C LYS A 125 -8.62 -21.14 15.36
N THR A 126 -7.54 -20.91 16.09
CA THR A 126 -7.58 -20.26 17.41
C THR A 126 -8.00 -18.79 17.32
N HIS A 127 -7.52 -18.05 16.31
CA HIS A 127 -7.82 -16.62 16.19
C HIS A 127 -9.17 -16.34 15.53
N ARG A 128 -9.59 -17.15 14.55
CA ARG A 128 -10.85 -16.94 13.81
C ARG A 128 -12.12 -17.22 14.65
N GLN A 129 -11.95 -17.89 15.79
CA GLN A 129 -13.03 -18.06 16.78
C GLN A 129 -13.38 -16.76 17.49
N LYS A 130 -12.45 -15.78 17.52
CA LYS A 130 -12.62 -14.53 18.24
C LYS A 130 -13.06 -13.39 17.33
N SER A 131 -12.64 -13.39 16.07
CA SER A 131 -12.97 -12.35 15.10
C SER A 131 -12.67 -12.81 13.67
N MET A 132 -13.19 -12.08 12.68
CA MET A 132 -12.74 -12.25 11.29
C MET A 132 -11.28 -11.80 11.18
N LEU A 133 -10.53 -12.46 10.30
CA LEU A 133 -9.09 -12.25 10.16
C LEU A 133 -8.76 -11.72 8.78
N LYS A 134 -7.76 -10.85 8.70
CA LYS A 134 -7.11 -10.45 7.44
C LYS A 134 -5.69 -10.99 7.47
N VAL A 135 -5.45 -11.99 6.64
CA VAL A 135 -4.25 -12.81 6.66
C VAL A 135 -3.42 -12.56 5.41
N ASN A 136 -2.13 -12.36 5.63
CA ASN A 136 -1.13 -12.26 4.60
C ASN A 136 0.04 -13.20 4.93
N VAL A 137 0.59 -13.84 3.92
CA VAL A 137 1.67 -14.81 4.08
C VAL A 137 2.87 -14.37 3.25
N VAL A 138 4.07 -14.40 3.83
CA VAL A 138 5.32 -14.04 3.18
C VAL A 138 6.30 -15.20 3.30
N LEU A 139 6.73 -15.72 2.16
CA LEU A 139 7.79 -16.72 2.06
C LEU A 139 9.13 -16.02 1.90
N VAL A 140 10.12 -16.44 2.68
CA VAL A 140 11.48 -15.90 2.65
C VAL A 140 12.44 -17.02 2.27
N CYS A 141 13.25 -16.77 1.25
CA CYS A 141 14.16 -17.75 0.65
C CYS A 141 15.52 -17.12 0.39
N ASN A 142 16.58 -17.94 0.45
CA ASN A 142 17.87 -17.60 -0.13
C ASN A 142 17.98 -18.23 -1.51
N PHE A 143 18.48 -17.47 -2.47
CA PHE A 143 18.84 -17.91 -3.81
C PHE A 143 20.35 -17.80 -3.97
N ILE A 144 20.91 -18.68 -4.78
CA ILE A 144 22.31 -18.67 -5.15
C ILE A 144 22.45 -18.51 -6.66
N LYS A 145 23.42 -17.73 -7.12
CA LYS A 145 23.83 -17.70 -8.52
C LYS A 145 24.97 -18.69 -8.71
N PRO A 146 24.77 -19.86 -9.34
CA PRO A 146 25.78 -20.93 -9.35
C PRO A 146 27.12 -20.54 -9.97
N GLN A 147 27.10 -19.55 -10.87
CA GLN A 147 28.29 -19.07 -11.59
C GLN A 147 29.22 -18.22 -10.71
N SER A 148 28.67 -17.40 -9.82
CA SER A 148 29.44 -16.49 -8.95
C SER A 148 29.49 -16.96 -7.50
N GLY A 149 28.59 -17.85 -7.08
CA GLY A 149 28.41 -18.23 -5.69
C GLY A 149 27.67 -17.18 -4.86
N ASP A 150 27.22 -16.08 -5.46
CA ASP A 150 26.50 -15.01 -4.76
C ASP A 150 25.21 -15.56 -4.17
N ILE A 151 24.93 -15.23 -2.90
CA ILE A 151 23.70 -15.60 -2.21
C ILE A 151 22.88 -14.33 -1.98
N GLU A 152 21.66 -14.31 -2.51
CA GLU A 152 20.72 -13.22 -2.32
C GLU A 152 19.43 -13.70 -1.64
N LYS A 153 18.95 -12.92 -0.67
CA LYS A 153 17.69 -13.18 0.01
C LYS A 153 16.53 -12.55 -0.75
N LYS A 154 15.52 -13.36 -1.06
CA LYS A 154 14.29 -12.91 -1.73
C LYS A 154 13.06 -13.19 -0.86
N THR A 155 12.06 -12.33 -1.00
CA THR A 155 10.79 -12.40 -0.28
C THR A 155 9.63 -12.45 -1.27
N PHE A 156 8.66 -13.34 -1.03
CA PHE A 156 7.47 -13.50 -1.85
C PHE A 156 6.24 -13.40 -0.96
N ALA A 157 5.41 -12.39 -1.19
CA ALA A 157 4.22 -12.14 -0.37
C ALA A 157 2.94 -12.47 -1.13
N THR A 158 1.94 -13.00 -0.42
CA THR A 158 0.56 -13.09 -0.91
C THR A 158 -0.14 -11.73 -0.75
N LYS A 159 -1.37 -11.58 -1.23
CA LYS A 159 -2.20 -10.41 -0.86
C LYS A 159 -2.81 -10.63 0.52
N ASN A 160 -3.40 -9.59 1.08
CA ASN A 160 -4.25 -9.76 2.24
C ASN A 160 -5.56 -10.44 1.83
N HIS A 161 -5.91 -11.54 2.47
CA HIS A 161 -7.14 -12.27 2.25
C HIS A 161 -7.91 -12.41 3.55
N THR A 162 -9.23 -12.33 3.47
CA THR A 162 -10.11 -12.51 4.62
C THR A 162 -10.28 -14.00 4.93
N ILE A 163 -10.34 -14.31 6.23
CA ILE A 163 -10.69 -15.64 6.74
C ILE A 163 -11.72 -15.44 7.85
N ASP A 164 -12.86 -16.10 7.69
CA ASP A 164 -13.91 -16.20 8.71
C ASP A 164 -14.02 -17.63 9.26
N ILE A 165 -15.02 -17.84 10.12
CA ILE A 165 -15.27 -19.14 10.76
C ILE A 165 -15.69 -20.23 9.75
N ASN A 166 -16.34 -19.85 8.65
CA ASN A 166 -16.88 -20.74 7.61
C ASN A 166 -15.85 -21.06 6.53
N THR A 167 -14.77 -20.29 6.44
CA THR A 167 -13.72 -20.48 5.44
C THR A 167 -13.08 -21.87 5.58
N ASN A 168 -13.10 -22.66 4.50
CA ASN A 168 -12.36 -23.92 4.43
C ASN A 168 -10.86 -23.61 4.31
N LEU A 169 -10.13 -23.82 5.40
CA LEU A 169 -8.72 -23.44 5.48
C LEU A 169 -7.84 -24.23 4.51
N LYS A 170 -8.21 -25.48 4.17
CA LYS A 170 -7.40 -26.33 3.28
C LYS A 170 -7.45 -25.80 1.84
N THR A 171 -8.66 -25.54 1.33
CA THR A 171 -8.82 -24.95 -0.01
C THR A 171 -8.29 -23.53 -0.05
N TRP A 172 -8.59 -22.72 0.96
CA TRP A 172 -8.09 -21.35 1.05
C TRP A 172 -6.57 -21.29 1.05
N TYR A 173 -5.89 -22.14 1.83
CA TYR A 173 -4.42 -22.15 1.91
C TYR A 173 -3.80 -22.65 0.60
N ARG A 174 -4.41 -23.64 -0.04
CA ARG A 174 -3.98 -24.09 -1.35
C ARG A 174 -4.05 -22.96 -2.38
N ASP A 175 -5.20 -22.31 -2.48
CA ASP A 175 -5.50 -21.35 -3.54
C ASP A 175 -4.84 -19.98 -3.32
N ASN A 176 -4.76 -19.51 -2.07
CA ASN A 176 -4.25 -18.17 -1.72
C ASN A 176 -2.81 -18.16 -1.19
N VAL A 177 -2.23 -19.32 -0.89
CA VAL A 177 -0.85 -19.42 -0.38
C VAL A 177 0.00 -20.33 -1.27
N ILE A 178 -0.35 -21.61 -1.39
CA ILE A 178 0.49 -22.59 -2.13
C ILE A 178 0.61 -22.18 -3.60
N HIS A 179 -0.52 -22.05 -4.32
CA HIS A 179 -0.49 -21.73 -5.75
C HIS A 179 0.16 -20.37 -6.03
N ILE A 180 -0.17 -19.34 -5.24
CA ILE A 180 0.40 -18.00 -5.43
C ILE A 180 1.92 -17.98 -5.20
N LEU A 181 2.39 -18.60 -4.12
CA LEU A 181 3.82 -18.58 -3.79
C LEU A 181 4.64 -19.51 -4.69
N ALA A 182 4.07 -20.67 -5.07
CA ALA A 182 4.70 -21.57 -6.04
C ALA A 182 4.90 -20.89 -7.39
N ASN A 183 3.85 -20.27 -7.95
CA ASN A 183 3.94 -19.54 -9.21
C ASN A 183 4.97 -18.40 -9.12
N LYS A 184 5.01 -17.65 -8.00
CA LYS A 184 6.00 -16.58 -7.81
C LYS A 184 7.45 -17.08 -7.74
N LEU A 185 7.67 -18.29 -7.22
CA LEU A 185 8.98 -18.94 -7.19
C LEU A 185 9.39 -19.42 -8.58
N GLU A 186 8.48 -20.12 -9.29
CA GLU A 186 8.70 -20.62 -10.65
C GLU A 186 9.02 -19.46 -11.62
N GLU A 187 8.21 -18.40 -11.59
CA GLU A 187 8.44 -17.17 -12.38
C GLU A 187 9.78 -16.48 -12.07
N PHE A 188 10.38 -16.73 -10.90
CA PHE A 188 11.68 -16.17 -10.53
C PHE A 188 12.83 -17.07 -11.02
N SER A 189 12.65 -18.38 -11.01
CA SER A 189 13.63 -19.35 -11.50
C SER A 189 13.68 -19.47 -13.02
N GLU A 190 12.58 -19.27 -13.75
CA GLU A 190 12.50 -19.53 -15.20
C GLU A 190 12.95 -18.35 -16.09
N LYS A 191 12.99 -17.11 -15.58
CA LYS A 191 13.27 -15.90 -16.40
C LYS A 191 14.75 -15.55 -16.53
N ASP A 192 15.60 -16.48 -16.98
CA ASP A 192 17.04 -16.25 -17.31
C ASP A 192 17.89 -15.57 -16.22
N SER A 193 17.43 -15.58 -14.97
CA SER A 193 18.05 -14.81 -13.88
C SER A 193 19.37 -15.43 -13.41
N GLY A 194 19.60 -16.71 -13.73
CA GLY A 194 20.74 -17.49 -13.26
C GLY A 194 20.68 -17.83 -11.77
N TRP A 195 19.56 -17.58 -11.09
CA TRP A 195 19.40 -17.81 -9.65
C TRP A 195 18.67 -19.13 -9.39
N ALA A 196 19.32 -20.02 -8.67
CA ALA A 196 18.73 -21.25 -8.16
C ALA A 196 18.30 -21.06 -6.70
N LEU A 197 17.18 -21.67 -6.32
CA LEU A 197 16.77 -21.68 -4.91
C LEU A 197 17.80 -22.45 -4.08
N LEU A 198 18.37 -21.81 -3.05
CA LEU A 198 19.32 -22.42 -2.14
C LEU A 198 18.63 -23.03 -0.92
N GLU A 199 17.83 -22.22 -0.21
CA GLU A 199 17.11 -22.67 0.97
C GLU A 199 15.84 -21.84 1.21
N VAL A 200 14.81 -22.50 1.74
CA VAL A 200 13.65 -21.80 2.34
C VAL A 200 14.01 -21.45 3.78
N LEU A 201 13.97 -20.16 4.12
CA LEU A 201 14.25 -19.69 5.47
C LEU A 201 13.02 -19.88 6.36
N HIS A 202 11.94 -19.19 6.05
CA HIS A 202 10.70 -19.27 6.84
C HIS A 202 9.49 -18.78 6.08
N LEU A 203 8.31 -19.17 6.58
CA LEU A 203 7.02 -18.61 6.22
C LEU A 203 6.57 -17.67 7.34
N LYS A 204 6.48 -16.37 7.04
CA LYS A 204 5.88 -15.38 7.92
C LYS A 204 4.38 -15.31 7.64
N VAL A 205 3.56 -15.43 8.68
CA VAL A 205 2.10 -15.35 8.63
C VAL A 205 1.66 -14.15 9.45
N ASN A 206 1.18 -13.12 8.76
CA ASN A 206 0.65 -11.91 9.37
C ASN A 206 -0.86 -12.08 9.56
N ILE A 207 -1.31 -12.07 10.82
CA ILE A 207 -2.73 -12.18 11.18
C ILE A 207 -3.16 -10.85 11.78
N ASN A 208 -4.01 -10.12 11.07
CA ASN A 208 -4.61 -8.88 11.55
C ASN A 208 -6.07 -9.13 11.92
N ASN A 209 -6.57 -8.36 12.89
CA ASN A 209 -7.99 -8.34 13.14
C ASN A 209 -8.66 -7.71 11.92
N PHE A 210 -9.57 -8.44 11.30
CA PHE A 210 -10.44 -7.87 10.30
C PHE A 210 -11.74 -7.55 10.99
N SER A 211 -11.87 -6.30 11.41
CA SER A 211 -13.20 -5.72 11.40
C SER A 211 -13.50 -5.49 9.92
N PRO A 212 -14.50 -6.16 9.33
CA PRO A 212 -15.10 -5.60 8.13
C PRO A 212 -15.30 -4.11 8.42
N LEU A 213 -14.98 -3.25 7.45
CA LEU A 213 -15.59 -1.92 7.50
C LEU A 213 -17.08 -2.17 7.77
N LYS A 214 -17.72 -1.35 8.61
CA LYS A 214 -19.20 -1.30 8.62
C LYS A 214 -19.64 -0.78 7.24
N GLY A 215 -19.54 -1.65 6.25
CA GLY A 215 -20.23 -1.63 4.98
C GLY A 215 -21.15 -2.83 5.08
N GLU A 216 -22.44 -2.55 5.14
CA GLU A 216 -23.46 -3.59 5.13
C GLU A 216 -23.36 -4.35 3.82
N THR A 217 -23.22 -5.66 3.92
CA THR A 217 -23.66 -6.58 2.88
C THR A 217 -24.51 -7.62 3.58
N SER A 218 -25.81 -7.40 3.55
CA SER A 218 -26.80 -8.39 3.92
C SER A 218 -27.16 -9.19 2.67
N THR A 219 -26.74 -10.46 2.62
CA THR A 219 -27.39 -11.44 1.75
C THR A 219 -28.81 -11.70 2.25
N TYR A 220 -29.81 -11.62 1.37
CA TYR A 220 -31.07 -12.35 1.56
C TYR A 220 -31.57 -12.94 0.24
N ASN A 221 -32.07 -14.17 0.33
CA ASN A 221 -32.63 -14.97 -0.76
C ASN A 221 -33.98 -14.39 -1.23
N SER A 222 -34.11 -14.09 -2.52
CA SER A 222 -35.43 -13.86 -3.12
C SER A 222 -36.17 -15.21 -3.28
N GLN A 223 -37.15 -15.48 -2.42
CA GLN A 223 -38.29 -16.27 -2.86
C GLN A 223 -39.08 -15.43 -3.87
N ARG A 224 -39.27 -15.98 -5.06
CA ARG A 224 -40.24 -15.48 -6.05
C ARG A 224 -41.60 -15.30 -5.37
N ARG A 225 -42.19 -14.12 -5.52
CA ARG A 225 -43.64 -14.03 -5.68
C ARG A 225 -43.92 -13.40 -7.03
N GLU A 226 -44.44 -14.25 -7.92
CA GLU A 226 -45.12 -13.84 -9.12
C GLU A 226 -46.23 -12.85 -8.78
N HIS A 227 -46.47 -11.92 -9.70
CA HIS A 227 -47.56 -10.97 -9.62
C HIS A 227 -48.90 -11.67 -9.38
N PHE A 228 -49.56 -11.30 -8.28
CA PHE A 228 -51.01 -11.22 -8.25
C PHE A 228 -51.40 -9.87 -7.67
N SER A 229 -52.11 -9.11 -8.49
CA SER A 229 -52.86 -7.92 -8.15
C SER A 229 -53.93 -8.23 -7.09
N THR A 230 -54.08 -7.39 -6.05
CA THR A 230 -55.33 -6.71 -5.63
C THR A 230 -55.20 -6.01 -4.26
N SER A 231 -55.66 -4.74 -4.23
CA SER A 231 -56.34 -3.96 -3.16
C SER A 231 -55.99 -4.05 -1.65
N HIS A 232 -55.81 -2.84 -1.08
CA HIS A 232 -56.22 -2.34 0.26
C HIS A 232 -55.56 -2.90 1.54
N GLY A 233 -55.14 -1.98 2.43
CA GLY A 233 -55.16 -2.19 3.89
C GLY A 233 -53.86 -1.90 4.66
N GLN A 234 -53.95 -0.93 5.58
CA GLN A 234 -52.91 -0.59 6.58
C GLN A 234 -52.52 -1.79 7.49
N ARG A 235 -51.26 -1.81 7.96
CA ARG A 235 -50.81 -1.83 9.39
C ARG A 235 -49.56 -2.71 9.67
N LYS A 236 -48.65 -2.07 10.41
CA LYS A 236 -47.86 -2.51 11.59
C LYS A 236 -46.79 -3.61 11.47
N CYS A 237 -45.60 -3.24 11.94
CA CYS A 237 -44.48 -4.08 12.37
C CYS A 237 -44.82 -4.90 13.64
N GLN A 238 -44.42 -6.19 13.69
CA GLN A 238 -43.65 -6.85 14.78
C GLN A 238 -43.60 -8.41 14.64
N PRO A 239 -42.67 -9.12 15.34
CA PRO A 239 -41.85 -10.21 14.78
C PRO A 239 -42.23 -11.63 15.26
N TYR A 240 -41.81 -12.68 14.54
CA TYR A 240 -41.67 -14.03 15.10
C TYR A 240 -40.54 -14.84 14.41
N PHE A 241 -39.67 -15.40 15.25
CA PHE A 241 -38.68 -16.44 14.95
C PHE A 241 -39.37 -17.79 14.74
N GLN A 242 -38.94 -18.58 13.74
CA GLN A 242 -38.86 -20.03 13.89
C GLN A 242 -37.88 -20.66 12.87
N ASN A 243 -37.00 -21.50 13.40
CA ASN A 243 -36.02 -22.31 12.69
C ASN A 243 -36.69 -23.38 11.82
N ASN A 244 -36.11 -23.66 10.64
CA ASN A 244 -35.83 -25.03 10.18
C ASN A 244 -34.88 -25.00 8.97
N CYS A 245 -33.74 -25.71 9.09
CA CYS A 245 -32.79 -25.95 8.02
C CYS A 245 -33.16 -27.22 7.23
N LEU A 246 -32.95 -27.22 5.91
CA LEU A 246 -32.21 -28.21 5.10
C LEU A 246 -32.31 -27.83 3.59
N PRO A 247 -31.43 -28.35 2.71
CA PRO A 247 -30.61 -27.54 1.80
C PRO A 247 -31.18 -27.44 0.38
N MET A 248 -30.93 -26.32 -0.30
CA MET A 248 -31.12 -26.23 -1.75
C MET A 248 -29.94 -25.50 -2.43
N ASP A 249 -29.22 -26.29 -3.20
CA ASP A 249 -28.67 -26.05 -4.53
C ASP A 249 -27.98 -24.72 -4.87
N THR A 250 -26.70 -24.91 -5.19
CA THR A 250 -25.85 -24.14 -6.11
C THR A 250 -26.60 -23.23 -7.07
N LYS A 251 -26.59 -21.92 -6.80
CA LYS A 251 -26.77 -20.88 -7.82
C LYS A 251 -25.48 -20.08 -7.97
N LEU A 252 -24.96 -20.13 -9.18
CA LEU A 252 -23.94 -19.21 -9.69
C LEU A 252 -24.33 -17.77 -9.35
N SER A 253 -23.44 -17.04 -8.68
CA SER A 253 -23.57 -15.60 -8.48
C SER A 253 -23.27 -14.88 -9.78
N TYR A 254 -24.29 -14.49 -10.53
CA TYR A 254 -24.15 -13.50 -11.60
C TYR A 254 -23.93 -12.13 -10.95
N ALA A 255 -22.82 -11.47 -11.28
CA ALA A 255 -22.62 -10.06 -10.96
C ALA A 255 -23.60 -9.23 -11.80
N VAL A 256 -24.60 -8.64 -11.17
CA VAL A 256 -25.51 -7.69 -11.83
C VAL A 256 -24.78 -6.34 -11.89
N ASN A 257 -24.60 -5.80 -13.09
CA ASN A 257 -24.08 -4.44 -13.27
C ASN A 257 -25.09 -3.45 -12.68
N TYR A 258 -24.73 -2.82 -11.57
CA TYR A 258 -25.61 -1.97 -10.77
C TYR A 258 -25.86 -0.59 -11.41
N GLN A 259 -24.84 0.07 -11.99
CA GLN A 259 -24.98 1.36 -12.69
C GLN A 259 -23.94 1.52 -13.83
N LYS A 260 -24.28 2.29 -14.87
CA LYS A 260 -23.35 2.76 -15.92
C LYS A 260 -22.84 4.14 -15.54
N HIS A 261 -21.64 4.24 -14.97
CA HIS A 261 -21.03 5.53 -14.64
C HIS A 261 -20.53 6.24 -15.90
N THR A 262 -21.05 7.44 -16.15
CA THR A 262 -20.50 8.37 -17.15
C THR A 262 -19.92 9.55 -16.41
N ALA A 263 -18.66 9.89 -16.67
CA ALA A 263 -18.04 11.06 -16.06
C ALA A 263 -18.75 12.33 -16.54
N PHE A 264 -19.11 13.20 -15.60
CA PHE A 264 -19.72 14.50 -15.89
C PHE A 264 -18.80 15.67 -15.51
N SER A 265 -17.78 15.44 -14.69
CA SER A 265 -16.79 16.45 -14.32
C SER A 265 -15.40 15.84 -14.08
N VAL A 266 -14.39 16.68 -14.26
CA VAL A 266 -12.99 16.40 -13.93
C VAL A 266 -12.39 17.62 -13.24
N ALA A 267 -11.54 17.39 -12.24
CA ALA A 267 -10.74 18.45 -11.62
C ALA A 267 -9.33 17.96 -11.33
N TYR A 268 -8.38 18.88 -11.29
CA TYR A 268 -7.01 18.60 -10.90
C TYR A 268 -6.36 19.82 -10.24
N TYR A 269 -5.35 19.57 -9.42
CA TYR A 269 -4.45 20.58 -8.88
C TYR A 269 -3.06 20.31 -9.42
N LEU A 270 -2.51 21.24 -10.20
CA LEU A 270 -1.13 21.22 -10.65
C LEU A 270 -0.28 21.86 -9.57
N LYS A 271 0.65 21.09 -8.99
CA LYS A 271 1.66 21.60 -8.07
C LYS A 271 2.99 21.73 -8.81
N CYS A 272 3.49 22.96 -8.90
CA CYS A 272 4.84 23.24 -9.37
C CYS A 272 5.75 23.45 -8.15
N SER A 273 6.81 22.65 -8.03
CA SER A 273 7.71 22.71 -6.86
C SER A 273 8.81 23.76 -6.99
N TYR A 274 9.09 24.26 -8.20
CA TYR A 274 10.13 25.25 -8.43
C TYR A 274 9.59 26.69 -8.43
N ASP A 275 8.31 26.88 -8.78
CA ASP A 275 7.64 28.17 -8.84
C ASP A 275 6.16 27.98 -8.49
N ASP A 276 5.79 28.36 -7.26
CA ASP A 276 4.44 28.19 -6.75
C ASP A 276 3.39 29.00 -7.52
N SER A 277 3.78 30.08 -8.22
CA SER A 277 2.86 30.88 -9.04
C SER A 277 2.30 30.12 -10.24
N LEU A 278 2.98 29.04 -10.66
CA LEU A 278 2.53 28.14 -11.72
C LEU A 278 1.61 27.04 -11.19
N SER A 279 1.46 26.93 -9.87
CA SER A 279 0.51 25.98 -9.27
C SER A 279 -0.91 26.50 -9.46
N SER A 280 -1.82 25.62 -9.90
CA SER A 280 -3.19 26.03 -10.19
C SER A 280 -4.18 24.88 -10.05
N PHE A 281 -5.39 25.22 -9.63
CA PHE A 281 -6.54 24.33 -9.62
C PHE A 281 -7.39 24.58 -10.86
N LYS A 282 -7.84 23.50 -11.54
CA LYS A 282 -8.86 23.58 -12.59
C LYS A 282 -9.95 22.54 -12.36
N VAL A 283 -11.18 22.90 -12.71
CA VAL A 283 -12.35 22.04 -12.71
C VAL A 283 -13.16 22.29 -13.98
N TYR A 284 -13.73 21.23 -14.54
CA TYR A 284 -14.55 21.31 -15.73
C TYR A 284 -15.66 20.27 -15.67
N ARG A 285 -16.91 20.74 -15.78
CA ARG A 285 -18.13 19.92 -15.74
C ARG A 285 -18.87 20.06 -17.06
N ASN A 286 -18.75 19.03 -17.91
CA ASN A 286 -19.43 18.95 -19.19
C ASN A 286 -19.35 17.50 -19.74
N HIS A 287 -20.11 17.20 -20.79
CA HIS A 287 -20.14 15.89 -21.44
C HIS A 287 -18.78 15.46 -22.00
N ASP A 288 -17.94 16.41 -22.41
CA ASP A 288 -16.61 16.21 -22.97
C ASP A 288 -15.48 16.35 -21.93
N CYS A 289 -15.79 16.28 -20.64
CA CYS A 289 -14.82 16.54 -19.57
C CYS A 289 -13.57 15.65 -19.61
N ILE A 290 -13.70 14.41 -20.09
CA ILE A 290 -12.56 13.50 -20.30
C ILE A 290 -11.66 13.99 -21.44
N SER A 291 -12.26 14.42 -22.56
CA SER A 291 -11.51 14.97 -23.71
C SER A 291 -10.81 16.26 -23.33
N TRP A 292 -11.50 17.15 -22.61
CA TRP A 292 -10.93 18.37 -22.05
C TRP A 292 -9.72 18.06 -21.16
N PHE A 293 -9.85 17.11 -20.23
CA PHE A 293 -8.75 16.73 -19.34
C PHE A 293 -7.54 16.14 -20.08
N ILE A 294 -7.77 15.35 -21.13
CA ILE A 294 -6.68 14.84 -21.98
C ILE A 294 -5.96 15.99 -22.70
N SER A 295 -6.68 17.04 -23.14
CA SER A 295 -6.07 18.24 -23.71
C SER A 295 -5.22 18.97 -22.68
N GLU A 296 -5.75 19.19 -21.48
CA GLU A 296 -5.04 19.85 -20.38
C GLU A 296 -3.72 19.13 -20.04
N LEU A 297 -3.73 17.80 -19.99
CA LEU A 297 -2.51 17.01 -19.76
C LEU A 297 -1.45 17.21 -20.86
N LYS A 298 -1.88 17.35 -22.13
CA LYS A 298 -0.95 17.66 -23.23
C LYS A 298 -0.39 19.07 -23.07
N ASP A 299 -1.24 20.05 -22.80
CA ASP A 299 -0.82 21.45 -22.65
C ASP A 299 0.15 21.62 -21.49
N ILE A 300 -0.09 20.93 -20.36
CA ILE A 300 0.85 20.88 -19.23
C ILE A 300 2.21 20.32 -19.66
N ALA A 301 2.24 19.24 -20.46
CA ALA A 301 3.48 18.67 -20.95
C ALA A 301 4.22 19.60 -21.93
N PHE A 302 3.51 20.27 -22.84
CA PHE A 302 4.09 21.26 -23.75
C PHE A 302 4.63 22.49 -23.02
N ASN A 303 3.90 23.00 -22.03
CA ASN A 303 4.36 24.09 -21.19
C ASN A 303 5.61 23.70 -20.41
N GLY A 304 5.60 22.50 -19.80
CA GLY A 304 6.78 21.92 -19.16
C GLY A 304 7.97 21.84 -20.11
N ASN A 305 7.78 21.36 -21.34
CA ASN A 305 8.82 21.26 -22.35
C ASN A 305 9.41 22.63 -22.74
N SER A 306 8.56 23.65 -22.86
CA SER A 306 9.01 25.03 -23.13
C SER A 306 9.87 25.58 -21.98
N ILE A 307 9.53 25.25 -20.73
CA ILE A 307 10.36 25.61 -19.57
C ILE A 307 11.71 24.90 -19.65
N LEU A 308 11.73 23.61 -20.01
CA LEU A 308 12.97 22.82 -20.09
C LEU A 308 13.93 23.28 -21.19
N LYS A 309 13.39 23.69 -22.34
CA LYS A 309 14.20 24.25 -23.44
C LYS A 309 14.86 25.57 -23.06
N ASN A 310 14.28 26.31 -22.11
CA ASN A 310 14.82 27.56 -21.59
C ASN A 310 15.66 27.31 -20.33
N SER A 311 16.71 26.49 -20.46
CA SER A 311 17.65 26.22 -19.37
C SER A 311 18.24 27.52 -18.84
N LYS A 312 18.11 27.75 -17.54
CA LYS A 312 18.76 28.89 -16.89
C LYS A 312 20.24 28.62 -16.65
N GLU A 313 21.04 29.66 -16.82
CA GLU A 313 22.44 29.66 -16.41
C GLU A 313 22.54 29.55 -14.88
N MET A 314 23.66 29.02 -14.40
CA MET A 314 23.94 28.89 -12.98
C MET A 314 24.02 30.29 -12.35
N GLU A 315 23.37 30.47 -11.20
CA GLU A 315 23.53 31.70 -10.44
C GLU A 315 24.95 31.79 -9.86
N THR A 316 25.43 33.01 -9.59
CA THR A 316 26.70 33.19 -8.90
C THR A 316 26.64 32.49 -7.54
N LEU A 317 27.61 31.62 -7.25
CA LEU A 317 27.67 30.89 -5.98
C LEU A 317 27.78 31.88 -4.81
N SER A 318 27.06 31.57 -3.73
CA SER A 318 27.28 32.24 -2.45
C SER A 318 28.64 31.86 -1.88
N PHE A 319 29.14 32.66 -0.92
CA PHE A 319 30.39 32.37 -0.22
C PHE A 319 30.41 30.96 0.40
N GLU A 320 29.30 30.52 1.00
CA GLU A 320 29.17 29.18 1.58
C GLU A 320 29.20 28.08 0.52
N GLN A 321 28.55 28.30 -0.62
CA GLN A 321 28.55 27.36 -1.74
C GLN A 321 29.94 27.24 -2.38
N GLU A 322 30.69 28.34 -2.45
CA GLU A 322 32.05 28.33 -2.97
C GLU A 322 32.97 27.52 -2.05
N ILE A 323 32.89 27.74 -0.72
CA ILE A 323 33.61 26.91 0.26
C ILE A 323 33.21 25.44 0.11
N ASN A 324 31.90 25.15 0.00
CA ASN A 324 31.42 23.79 -0.19
C ASN A 324 32.03 23.14 -1.45
N TYR A 325 32.07 23.87 -2.56
CA TYR A 325 32.68 23.41 -3.80
C TYR A 325 34.18 23.14 -3.65
N GLU A 326 34.92 24.09 -3.08
CA GLU A 326 36.38 24.00 -2.91
C GLU A 326 36.76 22.83 -2.01
N THR A 327 36.07 22.68 -0.88
CA THR A 327 36.33 21.66 0.14
C THR A 327 35.72 20.29 -0.17
N ALA A 328 34.85 20.18 -1.17
CA ALA A 328 34.24 18.92 -1.56
C ALA A 328 35.29 17.87 -1.94
N THR A 329 35.28 16.75 -1.21
CA THR A 329 36.17 15.59 -1.41
C THR A 329 35.51 14.49 -2.23
N HIS A 330 34.20 14.51 -2.38
CA HIS A 330 33.42 13.51 -3.11
C HIS A 330 32.46 14.17 -4.10
N CYS A 331 32.26 13.53 -5.25
CA CYS A 331 31.26 13.91 -6.23
C CYS A 331 29.86 13.63 -5.68
N HIS A 332 28.97 14.62 -5.69
CA HIS A 332 27.62 14.47 -5.14
C HIS A 332 26.69 13.58 -6.01
N ILE A 333 27.05 13.32 -7.27
CA ILE A 333 26.26 12.47 -8.19
C ILE A 333 26.58 10.98 -7.96
N CYS A 334 27.86 10.62 -8.00
CA CYS A 334 28.27 9.20 -7.91
C CYS A 334 28.79 8.80 -6.51
N ASN A 335 28.90 9.75 -5.59
CA ASN A 335 29.42 9.58 -4.22
C ASN A 335 30.85 9.00 -4.15
N LYS A 336 31.63 9.10 -5.24
CA LYS A 336 33.04 8.67 -5.27
C LYS A 336 33.97 9.85 -4.95
N PRO A 337 35.13 9.60 -4.31
CA PRO A 337 36.11 10.64 -4.02
C PRO A 337 36.70 11.21 -5.30
N PHE A 338 37.06 12.50 -5.28
CA PHE A 338 37.85 13.11 -6.34
C PHE A 338 39.32 12.64 -6.25
N THR A 339 39.90 12.30 -7.38
CA THR A 339 41.33 12.01 -7.54
C THR A 339 42.05 13.15 -8.23
N SER A 340 43.38 13.15 -8.21
CA SER A 340 44.21 14.19 -8.87
C SER A 340 44.00 14.28 -10.39
N ASN A 341 43.46 13.24 -11.01
CA ASN A 341 43.23 13.19 -12.45
C ASN A 341 41.81 13.63 -12.84
N ASP A 342 40.94 13.87 -11.86
CA ASP A 342 39.56 14.24 -12.09
C ASP A 342 39.39 15.75 -12.29
N ILE A 343 38.56 16.11 -13.27
CA ILE A 343 38.12 17.50 -13.45
C ILE A 343 36.87 17.72 -12.59
N LYS A 344 37.04 18.47 -11.50
CA LYS A 344 35.94 18.90 -10.63
C LYS A 344 35.19 20.06 -11.28
N VAL A 345 33.87 19.94 -11.40
CA VAL A 345 32.98 20.96 -11.97
C VAL A 345 31.78 21.23 -11.05
N ARG A 346 31.12 22.37 -11.25
CA ARG A 346 29.94 22.79 -10.49
C ARG A 346 28.68 22.31 -11.21
N ASP A 347 27.88 21.45 -10.58
CA ASP A 347 26.55 21.08 -11.07
C ASP A 347 25.50 22.06 -10.55
N HIS A 348 24.48 22.32 -11.36
CA HIS A 348 23.37 23.19 -10.99
C HIS A 348 22.05 22.71 -11.59
N CYS A 349 20.97 23.19 -11.00
CA CYS A 349 19.65 22.92 -11.51
C CYS A 349 19.31 23.88 -12.66
N HIS A 350 19.16 23.36 -13.89
CA HIS A 350 18.78 24.14 -15.07
C HIS A 350 17.39 24.82 -14.98
N LEU A 351 16.54 24.42 -14.01
CA LEU A 351 15.24 25.04 -13.77
C LEU A 351 15.32 26.20 -12.75
N THR A 352 16.11 26.01 -11.68
CA THR A 352 16.17 26.97 -10.56
C THR A 352 17.44 27.80 -10.54
N SER A 353 18.40 27.57 -11.44
CA SER A 353 19.76 28.12 -11.43
C SER A 353 20.65 27.74 -10.24
N LYS A 354 20.06 27.21 -9.16
CA LYS A 354 20.74 26.85 -7.91
C LYS A 354 21.81 25.78 -8.08
N TYR A 355 22.96 26.03 -7.47
CA TYR A 355 24.05 25.08 -7.30
C TYR A 355 23.60 23.84 -6.51
N ARG A 356 24.00 22.65 -6.98
CA ARG A 356 23.66 21.35 -6.39
C ARG A 356 24.85 20.71 -5.66
N GLY A 357 26.04 20.87 -6.21
CA GLY A 357 27.24 20.29 -5.61
C GLY A 357 28.40 20.15 -6.58
N ALA A 358 29.55 19.79 -6.03
CA ALA A 358 30.72 19.47 -6.81
C ALA A 358 30.55 18.10 -7.46
N THR A 359 30.99 17.96 -8.70
CA THR A 359 30.87 16.69 -9.43
C THR A 359 32.04 16.46 -10.37
N HIS A 360 32.26 15.20 -10.78
CA HIS A 360 33.16 14.91 -11.88
C HIS A 360 32.59 15.48 -13.17
N GLN A 361 33.44 16.00 -14.06
CA GLN A 361 33.00 16.49 -15.38
C GLN A 361 32.19 15.44 -16.14
N ASP A 362 32.65 14.19 -16.16
CA ASP A 362 31.94 13.10 -16.83
C ASP A 362 30.60 12.78 -16.16
N CYS A 363 30.52 12.85 -14.82
CA CYS A 363 29.26 12.65 -14.12
C CYS A 363 28.27 13.76 -14.46
N ASN A 364 28.74 15.01 -14.58
CA ASN A 364 27.91 16.16 -14.96
C ASN A 364 27.35 16.04 -16.38
N LEU A 365 28.23 15.73 -17.35
CA LEU A 365 27.85 15.62 -18.75
C LEU A 365 26.88 14.47 -19.01
N ASN A 366 27.04 13.36 -18.26
CA ASN A 366 26.17 12.19 -18.36
C ASN A 366 24.93 12.27 -17.45
N TYR A 367 24.75 13.33 -16.68
CA TYR A 367 23.62 13.47 -15.77
C TYR A 367 22.34 13.74 -16.56
N GLN A 368 21.58 12.68 -16.83
CA GLN A 368 20.28 12.79 -17.50
C GLN A 368 19.19 13.14 -16.49
N ASN A 369 18.67 14.36 -16.58
CA ASN A 369 17.44 14.71 -15.88
C ASN A 369 16.26 14.02 -16.58
N SER A 370 15.57 13.12 -15.89
CA SER A 370 14.28 12.61 -16.38
C SER A 370 13.18 13.61 -16.05
N PHE A 371 12.51 14.16 -17.05
CA PHE A 371 11.43 15.12 -16.83
C PHE A 371 10.08 14.42 -16.80
N ASN A 372 9.76 13.89 -15.62
CA ASN A 372 8.51 13.20 -15.35
C ASN A 372 7.55 14.13 -14.57
N ILE A 373 6.42 14.47 -15.16
CA ILE A 373 5.29 15.04 -14.42
C ILE A 373 4.47 13.89 -13.87
N THR A 374 4.37 13.81 -12.54
CA THR A 374 3.62 12.75 -11.88
C THR A 374 2.15 13.12 -11.77
N VAL A 375 1.26 12.32 -12.37
CA VAL A 375 -0.19 12.49 -12.32
C VAL A 375 -0.76 11.51 -11.31
N VAL A 376 -1.33 12.04 -10.23
CA VAL A 376 -1.78 11.26 -9.07
C VAL A 376 -3.29 11.12 -9.09
N PHE A 377 -3.79 9.88 -9.06
CA PHE A 377 -5.20 9.58 -8.85
C PHE A 377 -5.37 8.75 -7.57
N HIS A 378 -6.48 8.93 -6.85
CA HIS A 378 -6.86 8.05 -5.75
C HIS A 378 -7.80 6.97 -6.26
N ASN A 379 -7.35 5.71 -6.27
CA ASN A 379 -8.08 4.55 -6.81
C ASN A 379 -8.19 4.54 -8.35
N LEU A 380 -7.06 4.71 -9.03
CA LEU A 380 -6.95 4.68 -10.51
C LEU A 380 -7.35 3.34 -11.14
N SER A 381 -7.53 2.28 -10.35
CA SER A 381 -7.90 0.93 -10.78
C SER A 381 -9.35 0.75 -11.31
N GLY A 382 -10.06 1.84 -11.66
CA GLY A 382 -11.36 1.85 -12.34
C GLY A 382 -11.30 1.37 -13.81
N PRO A 383 -12.25 1.72 -14.71
CA PRO A 383 -12.48 1.08 -16.02
C PRO A 383 -11.39 1.31 -17.08
N ILE A 384 -10.16 1.63 -16.68
CA ILE A 384 -9.00 1.66 -17.56
C ILE A 384 -8.41 0.24 -17.62
N ARG A 385 -8.77 -0.53 -18.66
CA ARG A 385 -8.11 -1.79 -19.01
C ARG A 385 -6.72 -1.49 -19.58
N LEU A 386 -5.72 -1.32 -18.72
CA LEU A 386 -4.31 -1.36 -19.14
C LEU A 386 -3.87 -2.83 -19.19
N LEU A 387 -3.32 -3.29 -20.32
CA LEU A 387 -2.81 -4.66 -20.46
C LEU A 387 -1.38 -4.76 -19.90
N PRO A 388 -1.17 -5.50 -18.80
CA PRO A 388 -0.03 -6.41 -18.76
C PRO A 388 -0.38 -7.72 -18.05
N VAL A 389 0.22 -8.77 -18.55
CA VAL A 389 -0.14 -10.15 -18.20
C VAL A 389 0.53 -10.61 -16.87
N ASN A 390 1.54 -9.91 -16.33
CA ASN A 390 2.09 -9.94 -14.93
C ASN A 390 3.32 -8.96 -14.83
N LYS A 391 3.97 -8.61 -13.70
CA LYS A 391 3.89 -8.95 -12.26
C LYS A 391 3.12 -7.85 -11.47
N GLU A 392 1.89 -8.20 -11.08
CA GLU A 392 0.99 -7.56 -10.11
C GLU A 392 0.72 -6.03 -10.23
N LYS A 393 -0.22 -5.67 -11.12
CA LYS A 393 -0.98 -4.39 -11.25
C LYS A 393 -0.14 -3.12 -11.08
N TYR A 394 0.15 -2.43 -12.21
CA TYR A 394 0.95 -1.20 -12.27
C TYR A 394 0.86 -0.29 -11.04
N ILE A 395 2.00 -0.06 -10.38
CA ILE A 395 2.18 1.03 -9.41
C ILE A 395 2.12 2.39 -10.13
N SER A 396 2.64 2.41 -11.36
CA SER A 396 2.63 3.55 -12.26
C SER A 396 2.66 3.12 -13.71
N PHE A 397 2.10 3.91 -14.62
CA PHE A 397 2.38 3.81 -16.06
C PHE A 397 2.82 5.18 -16.58
N THR A 398 3.65 5.18 -17.62
CA THR A 398 4.17 6.42 -18.20
C THR A 398 3.64 6.59 -19.63
N LYS A 399 3.08 7.76 -19.92
CA LYS A 399 2.70 8.18 -21.26
C LYS A 399 3.74 9.18 -21.76
N ILE A 400 4.38 8.83 -22.88
CA ILE A 400 5.21 9.77 -23.65
C ILE A 400 4.27 10.70 -24.41
N VAL A 401 4.53 12.01 -24.31
CA VAL A 401 3.81 13.04 -25.07
C VAL A 401 4.64 13.38 -26.29
N GLU A 402 4.13 13.02 -27.46
CA GLU A 402 4.80 13.27 -28.75
C GLU A 402 5.10 14.77 -28.92
N GLY A 403 6.32 15.08 -29.39
CA GLY A 403 6.79 16.46 -29.56
C GLY A 403 7.36 17.12 -28.29
N THR A 404 7.45 16.39 -27.17
CA THR A 404 8.07 16.89 -25.93
C THR A 404 9.05 15.89 -25.31
N GLU A 405 10.00 16.39 -24.53
CA GLU A 405 10.88 15.58 -23.67
C GLU A 405 10.19 15.19 -22.34
N VAL A 406 8.98 15.73 -22.11
CA VAL A 406 8.21 15.52 -20.88
C VAL A 406 7.43 14.21 -20.96
N GLN A 407 7.49 13.46 -19.88
CA GLN A 407 6.75 12.21 -19.71
C GLN A 407 5.71 12.39 -18.60
N LEU A 408 4.48 11.89 -18.83
CA LEU A 408 3.43 11.87 -17.82
C LEU A 408 3.43 10.52 -17.12
N ARG A 409 3.79 10.50 -15.83
CA ARG A 409 3.81 9.29 -15.01
C ARG A 409 2.55 9.23 -14.15
N PHE A 410 1.62 8.36 -14.51
CA PHE A 410 0.39 8.15 -13.78
C PHE A 410 0.61 7.19 -12.62
N ILE A 411 0.12 7.54 -11.44
CA ILE A 411 0.22 6.71 -10.23
C ILE A 411 -1.12 6.59 -9.51
N ASP A 412 -1.35 5.44 -8.88
CA ASP A 412 -2.50 5.22 -7.98
C ASP A 412 -2.07 5.44 -6.53
N SER A 413 -2.43 6.58 -5.94
CA SER A 413 -2.08 6.91 -4.55
C SER A 413 -2.60 5.87 -3.56
N TYR A 414 -3.71 5.19 -3.85
CA TYR A 414 -4.26 4.14 -2.99
C TYR A 414 -3.33 2.91 -2.91
N ARG A 415 -2.50 2.65 -3.94
CA ARG A 415 -1.50 1.58 -3.90
C ARG A 415 -0.36 1.90 -2.93
N PHE A 416 -0.05 3.18 -2.73
CA PHE A 416 0.98 3.64 -1.78
C PHE A 416 0.42 3.83 -0.37
N MET A 417 -0.80 4.37 -0.27
CA MET A 417 -1.49 4.69 0.96
C MET A 417 -2.87 4.01 0.94
N SER A 418 -2.92 2.74 1.36
CA SER A 418 -4.12 1.88 1.24
C SER A 418 -5.22 2.22 2.26
N SER A 419 -5.69 3.45 2.24
CA SER A 419 -6.79 3.97 3.07
C SER A 419 -7.65 4.91 2.24
N SER A 420 -8.88 5.19 2.69
CA SER A 420 -9.73 6.17 2.02
C SER A 420 -9.15 7.57 2.15
N LEU A 421 -9.46 8.45 1.20
CA LEU A 421 -9.09 9.86 1.28
C LEU A 421 -9.51 10.50 2.61
N ASP A 422 -10.74 10.24 3.06
CA ASP A 422 -11.26 10.71 4.35
C ASP A 422 -10.38 10.30 5.54
N LYS A 423 -9.92 9.04 5.53
CA LYS A 423 -9.05 8.55 6.60
C LYS A 423 -7.66 9.18 6.52
N LEU A 424 -7.11 9.34 5.31
CA LEU A 424 -5.82 9.98 5.11
C LEU A 424 -5.85 11.46 5.51
N SER A 425 -6.91 12.20 5.17
CA SER A 425 -7.09 13.59 5.59
C SER A 425 -7.21 13.71 7.11
N SER A 426 -7.81 12.72 7.79
CA SER A 426 -7.91 12.70 9.25
C SER A 426 -6.57 12.51 9.98
N TYR A 427 -5.55 11.99 9.29
CA TYR A 427 -4.20 11.84 9.86
C TYR A 427 -3.33 13.07 9.66
N LEU A 428 -3.74 13.97 8.77
CA LEU A 428 -3.00 15.19 8.49
C LEU A 428 -3.47 16.28 9.45
N GLU A 429 -2.56 16.85 10.21
CA GLU A 429 -2.82 18.04 11.03
C GLU A 429 -3.29 19.21 10.14
N ASP A 430 -4.13 20.10 10.68
CA ASP A 430 -4.71 21.20 9.90
C ASP A 430 -3.65 22.18 9.38
N GLU A 431 -2.58 22.39 10.15
CA GLU A 431 -1.44 23.24 9.75
C GLU A 431 -0.70 22.70 8.52
N LYS A 432 -0.83 21.39 8.24
CA LYS A 432 -0.22 20.73 7.08
C LYS A 432 -1.13 20.75 5.85
N LYS A 433 -2.38 21.23 5.96
CA LYS A 433 -3.34 21.36 4.85
C LYS A 433 -3.22 22.71 4.13
N THR A 434 -2.00 23.04 3.70
CA THR A 434 -1.66 24.37 3.19
C THR A 434 -2.29 24.66 1.83
N ILE A 435 -2.44 23.63 0.97
CA ILE A 435 -3.08 23.76 -0.33
C ILE A 435 -4.58 24.01 -0.17
N VAL A 436 -5.26 23.24 0.69
CA VAL A 436 -6.68 23.50 1.01
C VAL A 436 -6.84 24.91 1.57
N ARG A 437 -5.99 25.32 2.52
CA ARG A 437 -6.02 26.65 3.12
C ARG A 437 -5.91 27.78 2.09
N ALA A 438 -5.01 27.64 1.11
CA ALA A 438 -4.81 28.64 0.06
C ALA A 438 -6.04 28.82 -0.86
N HIS A 439 -6.99 27.88 -0.84
CA HIS A 439 -8.22 27.94 -1.64
C HIS A 439 -9.46 28.35 -0.83
N CYS A 440 -9.28 28.78 0.41
CA CYS A 440 -10.33 29.30 1.29
C CYS A 440 -10.09 30.77 1.60
N ASN A 441 -11.17 31.55 1.66
CA ASN A 441 -11.11 32.97 2.03
C ASN A 441 -11.20 33.17 3.55
N THR A 442 -11.77 32.21 4.28
CA THR A 442 -12.03 32.33 5.71
C THR A 442 -11.67 31.06 6.48
N ASP A 443 -11.42 31.18 7.79
CA ASP A 443 -11.23 30.02 8.67
C ASP A 443 -12.44 29.09 8.68
N LYS A 444 -13.64 29.66 8.55
CA LYS A 444 -14.88 28.90 8.51
C LYS A 444 -14.96 28.01 7.26
N GLU A 445 -14.61 28.55 6.10
CA GLU A 445 -14.50 27.77 4.86
C GLU A 445 -13.44 26.67 5.01
N PHE A 446 -12.26 27.02 5.54
CA PHE A 446 -11.18 26.07 5.76
C PHE A 446 -11.60 24.90 6.65
N ASN A 447 -12.20 25.17 7.81
CA ASN A 447 -12.67 24.15 8.74
C ASN A 447 -13.72 23.20 8.14
N LEU A 448 -14.49 23.67 7.15
CA LEU A 448 -15.43 22.82 6.44
C LEU A 448 -14.74 21.92 5.38
N LEU A 449 -13.60 22.35 4.83
CA LEU A 449 -12.86 21.61 3.80
C LEU A 449 -11.70 20.76 4.36
N THR A 450 -11.46 20.74 5.68
CA THR A 450 -10.40 19.89 6.28
C THR A 450 -10.73 18.40 6.31
N ARG A 451 -11.98 18.03 6.03
CA ARG A 451 -12.44 16.64 5.93
C ARG A 451 -13.10 16.38 4.58
N LYS A 452 -13.27 15.10 4.25
CA LYS A 452 -14.00 14.71 3.05
C LYS A 452 -15.47 15.13 3.17
N GLY A 453 -16.00 15.71 2.10
CA GLY A 453 -17.42 16.07 1.99
C GLY A 453 -18.32 14.86 1.77
N VAL A 454 -19.62 15.10 1.66
CA VAL A 454 -20.64 14.12 1.28
C VAL A 454 -21.29 14.49 -0.04
N PHE A 455 -21.72 13.49 -0.82
CA PHE A 455 -22.32 13.74 -2.12
C PHE A 455 -23.39 12.69 -2.44
N PRO A 456 -24.57 13.09 -2.96
CA PRO A 456 -25.69 12.18 -3.20
C PRO A 456 -25.56 11.50 -4.57
N TYR A 457 -24.58 10.60 -4.72
CA TYR A 457 -24.25 9.97 -6.01
C TYR A 457 -25.44 9.33 -6.74
N ASP A 458 -26.28 8.58 -6.01
CA ASP A 458 -27.43 7.88 -6.59
C ASP A 458 -28.58 8.82 -6.99
N TYR A 459 -28.61 10.05 -6.44
CA TYR A 459 -29.60 11.07 -6.81
C TYR A 459 -29.21 11.83 -8.08
N ILE A 460 -27.92 11.86 -8.44
CA ILE A 460 -27.44 12.48 -9.67
C ILE A 460 -27.61 11.49 -10.83
N ASP A 461 -28.86 11.34 -11.25
CA ASP A 461 -29.27 10.44 -12.33
C ASP A 461 -29.41 11.12 -13.70
N SER A 462 -29.42 12.46 -13.74
CA SER A 462 -29.56 13.25 -14.96
C SER A 462 -28.83 14.60 -14.88
N TRP A 463 -28.65 15.27 -16.03
CA TRP A 463 -28.00 16.58 -16.10
C TRP A 463 -28.85 17.70 -15.49
N GLU A 464 -30.17 17.55 -15.56
CA GLU A 464 -31.14 18.49 -15.01
C GLU A 464 -30.98 18.61 -13.48
N ARG A 465 -30.55 17.53 -12.80
CA ARG A 465 -30.24 17.54 -11.36
C ARG A 465 -29.24 18.62 -10.98
N PHE A 466 -28.25 18.89 -11.84
CA PHE A 466 -27.24 19.92 -11.55
C PHE A 466 -27.80 21.35 -11.58
N THR A 467 -28.98 21.55 -12.16
CA THR A 467 -29.66 22.85 -12.19
C THR A 467 -30.54 23.10 -10.96
N GLU A 468 -30.75 22.07 -10.12
CA GLU A 468 -31.53 22.20 -8.88
C GLU A 468 -30.88 23.22 -7.93
N THR A 469 -31.70 24.10 -7.37
CA THR A 469 -31.24 25.25 -6.57
C THR A 469 -31.30 25.03 -5.07
N CYS A 470 -31.59 23.79 -4.65
CA CYS A 470 -31.61 23.38 -3.26
C CYS A 470 -30.80 22.10 -3.05
N LEU A 471 -30.27 21.93 -1.84
CA LEU A 471 -29.67 20.68 -1.45
C LEU A 471 -30.77 19.60 -1.38
N PRO A 472 -30.55 18.40 -1.96
CA PRO A 472 -31.52 17.32 -1.89
C PRO A 472 -31.85 16.96 -0.45
N SER A 473 -33.06 16.45 -0.22
CA SER A 473 -33.47 15.97 1.10
C SER A 473 -32.54 14.87 1.63
N LYS A 474 -32.46 14.71 2.96
CA LYS A 474 -31.61 13.70 3.60
C LYS A 474 -31.83 12.28 3.06
N THR A 475 -33.06 11.92 2.70
CA THR A 475 -33.39 10.61 2.11
C THR A 475 -32.77 10.41 0.73
N ASN A 476 -32.56 11.49 -0.02
CA ASN A 476 -31.95 11.45 -1.36
C ASN A 476 -30.41 11.33 -1.30
N PHE A 477 -29.81 11.40 -0.11
CA PHE A 477 -28.40 11.05 0.10
C PHE A 477 -28.18 9.55 0.36
N TYR A 478 -29.25 8.74 0.31
CA TYR A 478 -29.13 7.30 0.46
C TYR A 478 -28.22 6.72 -0.63
N SER A 479 -27.22 5.96 -0.19
CA SER A 479 -26.31 5.27 -1.11
C SER A 479 -26.76 3.83 -1.29
N GLN A 480 -27.19 3.50 -2.50
CA GLN A 480 -27.55 2.13 -2.87
C GLN A 480 -26.31 1.21 -2.91
N LEU A 481 -25.13 1.75 -3.20
CA LEU A 481 -23.87 0.99 -3.15
C LEU A 481 -23.56 0.46 -1.75
N TYR A 482 -23.87 1.25 -0.73
CA TYR A 482 -23.63 0.90 0.68
C TYR A 482 -24.90 0.44 1.41
N ASP A 483 -26.06 0.50 0.75
CA ASP A 483 -27.39 0.29 1.34
C ASP A 483 -27.60 1.13 2.63
N GLN A 484 -27.15 2.38 2.63
CA GLN A 484 -27.08 3.21 3.84
C GLN A 484 -27.61 4.63 3.64
N CYS A 485 -28.33 5.12 4.65
CA CYS A 485 -28.67 6.53 4.78
C CYS A 485 -27.47 7.34 5.30
N ILE A 486 -27.38 8.60 4.87
CA ILE A 486 -26.45 9.56 5.45
C ILE A 486 -26.75 9.81 6.94
N THR A 487 -25.71 10.08 7.73
CA THR A 487 -25.86 10.46 9.14
C THR A 487 -26.43 11.88 9.29
N ASP A 488 -27.05 12.20 10.43
CA ASP A 488 -27.50 13.57 10.71
C ASP A 488 -26.35 14.57 10.71
N GLN A 489 -25.21 14.18 11.27
CA GLN A 489 -24.02 15.02 11.33
C GLN A 489 -23.47 15.34 9.94
N ASP A 490 -23.39 14.35 9.06
CA ASP A 490 -22.87 14.56 7.70
C ASP A 490 -23.86 15.34 6.83
N TYR A 491 -25.16 15.14 7.00
CA TYR A 491 -26.16 15.95 6.30
C TYR A 491 -26.16 17.41 6.80
N GLN A 492 -26.01 17.62 8.11
CA GLN A 492 -25.82 18.97 8.66
C GLN A 492 -24.55 19.63 8.11
N HIS A 493 -23.46 18.88 7.99
CA HIS A 493 -22.24 19.37 7.36
C HIS A 493 -22.48 19.78 5.90
N ALA A 494 -23.24 19.01 5.12
CA ALA A 494 -23.62 19.38 3.76
C ALA A 494 -24.41 20.70 3.70
N LEU A 495 -25.34 20.91 4.63
CA LEU A 495 -26.10 22.16 4.77
C LEU A 495 -25.18 23.35 5.12
N ASP A 496 -24.23 23.14 6.04
CA ASP A 496 -23.29 24.16 6.45
C ASP A 496 -22.34 24.55 5.30
N VAL A 497 -21.90 23.58 4.50
CA VAL A 497 -21.12 23.81 3.26
C VAL A 497 -21.95 24.59 2.25
N TRP A 498 -23.18 24.14 1.96
CA TRP A 498 -24.09 24.82 1.01
C TRP A 498 -24.28 26.29 1.37
N LYS A 499 -24.54 26.57 2.65
CA LYS A 499 -24.76 27.92 3.16
C LYS A 499 -23.48 28.75 3.19
N THR A 500 -22.37 28.19 3.68
CA THR A 500 -21.12 28.95 3.90
C THR A 500 -20.47 29.36 2.59
N PHE A 501 -20.51 28.49 1.57
CA PHE A 501 -19.99 28.78 0.24
C PHE A 501 -21.01 29.47 -0.69
N ASN A 502 -22.18 29.85 -0.15
CA ASN A 502 -23.25 30.53 -0.89
C ASN A 502 -23.66 29.81 -2.19
N ILE A 503 -23.73 28.48 -2.13
CA ILE A 503 -23.96 27.61 -3.28
C ILE A 503 -25.37 27.81 -3.82
N LYS A 504 -25.48 27.97 -5.14
CA LYS A 504 -26.73 28.27 -5.85
C LYS A 504 -27.32 27.07 -6.54
N THR A 505 -26.50 26.12 -6.97
CA THR A 505 -26.95 24.95 -7.72
C THR A 505 -26.25 23.68 -7.25
N LEU A 506 -26.89 22.53 -7.47
CA LEU A 506 -26.30 21.23 -7.18
C LEU A 506 -25.05 20.96 -8.05
N GLY A 507 -24.96 21.60 -9.22
CA GLY A 507 -23.74 21.66 -10.03
C GLY A 507 -22.58 22.31 -9.30
N GLU A 508 -22.77 23.50 -8.73
CA GLU A 508 -21.75 24.20 -7.94
C GLU A 508 -21.36 23.40 -6.68
N TYR A 509 -22.32 22.74 -6.03
CA TYR A 509 -22.03 21.81 -4.92
C TYR A 509 -21.14 20.65 -5.35
N SER A 510 -21.44 20.06 -6.51
CA SER A 510 -20.63 18.99 -7.10
C SER A 510 -19.21 19.45 -7.43
N ASP A 511 -19.06 20.66 -7.96
CA ASP A 511 -17.76 21.22 -8.33
C ASP A 511 -16.91 21.51 -7.09
N LEU A 512 -17.52 22.03 -6.01
CA LEU A 512 -16.85 22.22 -4.72
C LEU A 512 -16.48 20.89 -4.05
N TYR A 513 -17.38 19.89 -4.09
CA TYR A 513 -17.11 18.55 -3.58
C TYR A 513 -15.86 17.95 -4.24
N LEU A 514 -15.81 18.00 -5.58
CA LEU A 514 -14.69 17.48 -6.34
C LEU A 514 -13.40 18.28 -6.10
N LYS A 515 -13.51 19.61 -6.01
CA LYS A 515 -12.38 20.48 -5.61
C LYS A 515 -11.80 20.05 -4.27
N ASN A 516 -12.63 19.83 -3.27
CA ASN A 516 -12.18 19.41 -1.94
C ASN A 516 -11.40 18.09 -1.99
N ASP A 517 -11.94 17.07 -2.69
CA ASP A 517 -11.28 15.78 -2.83
C ASP A 517 -9.88 15.89 -3.47
N VAL A 518 -9.75 16.75 -4.50
CA VAL A 518 -8.48 17.00 -5.20
C VAL A 518 -7.48 17.74 -4.30
N LEU A 519 -7.90 18.79 -3.61
CA LEU A 519 -7.01 19.59 -2.77
C LEU A 519 -6.52 18.80 -1.54
N LEU A 520 -7.41 18.03 -0.89
CA LEU A 520 -7.02 17.13 0.20
C LEU A 520 -5.99 16.10 -0.27
N LEU A 521 -6.22 15.49 -1.44
CA LEU A 521 -5.27 14.54 -2.02
C LEU A 521 -3.91 15.19 -2.30
N ALA A 522 -3.90 16.43 -2.81
CA ALA A 522 -2.69 17.18 -3.06
C ALA A 522 -1.91 17.46 -1.76
N ASP A 523 -2.58 17.91 -0.70
CA ASP A 523 -1.95 18.13 0.60
C ASP A 523 -1.36 16.83 1.18
N ILE A 524 -2.11 15.73 1.14
CA ILE A 524 -1.63 14.42 1.61
C ILE A 524 -0.38 13.99 0.83
N PHE A 525 -0.41 14.13 -0.50
CA PHE A 525 0.68 13.64 -1.35
C PHE A 525 1.92 14.54 -1.27
N GLU A 526 1.76 15.86 -1.18
CA GLU A 526 2.89 16.78 -0.98
C GLU A 526 3.54 16.60 0.39
N ASN A 527 2.76 16.35 1.44
CA ASN A 527 3.30 15.99 2.75
C ASN A 527 4.07 14.66 2.69
N PHE A 528 3.50 13.64 2.04
CA PHE A 528 4.19 12.37 1.82
C PHE A 528 5.52 12.56 1.06
N ARG A 529 5.51 13.36 -0.02
CA ARG A 529 6.69 13.68 -0.81
C ARG A 529 7.77 14.37 0.02
N ARG A 530 7.39 15.37 0.83
CA ARG A 530 8.30 16.09 1.73
C ARG A 530 8.91 15.15 2.78
N THR A 531 8.11 14.30 3.40
CA THR A 531 8.62 13.32 4.37
C THR A 531 9.60 12.35 3.72
N CYS A 532 9.32 11.88 2.50
CA CYS A 532 10.25 11.00 1.77
C CYS A 532 11.59 11.70 1.52
N LEU A 533 11.59 12.95 1.04
CA LEU A 533 12.81 13.72 0.76
C LEU A 533 13.65 14.03 2.01
N LEU A 534 13.02 14.16 3.18
CA LEU A 534 13.74 14.40 4.44
C LEU A 534 14.30 13.11 5.06
N THR A 535 13.73 11.96 4.73
CA THR A 535 14.04 10.67 5.39
C THR A 535 15.00 9.81 4.57
N TYR A 536 14.90 9.87 3.24
CA TYR A 536 15.66 9.07 2.27
C TYR A 536 16.45 10.01 1.36
#